data_AF-A0A8S9YKV9-F1
#
_entry.id   AF-A0A8S9YKV9-F1
#
_cell.length_a   1.000
_cell.length_b   1.000
_cell.length_c   1.000
_cell.angle_alpha   90.00
_cell.angle_beta   90.00
_cell.angle_gamma   90.00
#
_symmetry.space_group_name_H-M   'P 1'
#
loop_
_entity.id
_entity.type
_entity.pdbx_description
1 polymer ?
#
loop_
_entity_poly.entity_id
_entity_poly.type
_entity_poly.pdbx_seq_one_letter_code
_entity_poly.pdbx_strand_id
1 'polypeptide(L)' 'MSGSGARPVGRGMLIPKKTKITSDYRIQNSVLGTGINGKVLRCTSLQSGRTFDEEGGFLLPHGRRW' A
#
# COMPACT_ATOMS: atom_id res chain seq x y z
N MET A 1 -33.38 2.86 -21.82
CA MET A 1 -32.42 1.96 -21.14
C MET A 1 -31.04 2.54 -21.33
N SER A 2 -30.59 3.40 -20.42
CA SER A 2 -29.30 4.09 -20.53
C SER A 2 -28.22 3.19 -19.91
N GLY A 3 -27.46 2.51 -20.77
CA GLY A 3 -26.36 1.65 -20.36
C GLY A 3 -25.26 2.48 -19.67
N SER A 4 -24.97 2.16 -18.41
CA SER A 4 -23.84 2.71 -17.68
C SER A 4 -22.54 2.30 -18.37
N GLY A 5 -21.85 3.27 -18.95
CA GLY A 5 -20.49 3.09 -19.44
C GLY A 5 -19.56 2.81 -18.26
N ALA A 6 -19.24 1.53 -18.05
CA ALA A 6 -18.16 1.13 -17.17
C ALA A 6 -16.87 1.78 -17.68
N ARG A 7 -16.39 2.81 -16.99
CA ARG A 7 -15.09 3.41 -17.28
C ARG A 7 -14.04 2.34 -17.06
N PRO A 8 -13.22 1.96 -18.05
CA PRO A 8 -12.05 1.14 -17.78
C PRO A 8 -11.18 1.95 -16.81
N VAL A 9 -10.94 1.41 -15.62
CA VAL A 9 -9.90 1.94 -14.72
C VAL A 9 -8.59 1.63 -15.42
N GLY A 10 -8.18 2.52 -16.32
CA GLY A 10 -6.95 2.40 -17.07
C GLY A 10 -5.83 2.17 -16.06
N ARG A 11 -5.11 1.06 -16.20
CA ARG A 11 -3.85 0.85 -15.50
C ARG A 11 -2.85 1.85 -16.09
N GLY A 12 -2.95 3.10 -15.64
CA GLY A 12 -1.95 4.11 -15.93
C GLY A 12 -0.59 3.59 -15.48
N MET A 13 0.44 3.87 -16.28
CA MET A 13 1.81 3.50 -15.95
C MET A 13 2.16 4.08 -14.57
N LEU A 14 2.54 3.23 -13.63
CA LEU A 14 2.94 3.66 -12.30
C LEU A 14 4.30 4.34 -12.40
N ILE A 15 4.33 5.65 -12.15
CA ILE A 15 5.56 6.46 -12.15
C ILE A 15 6.11 6.50 -10.72
N PRO A 16 7.37 6.09 -10.47
CA PRO A 16 7.98 6.21 -9.16
C PRO A 16 8.02 7.67 -8.68
N LYS A 17 7.55 7.91 -7.45
CA LYS A 17 7.68 9.22 -6.80
C LYS A 17 9.15 9.49 -6.48
N LYS A 18 9.59 10.73 -6.72
CA LYS A 18 10.95 11.21 -6.37
C LYS A 18 11.04 11.80 -4.95
N THR A 19 9.90 12.00 -4.29
CA THR A 19 9.85 12.49 -2.90
C THR A 19 10.23 11.38 -1.92
N LYS A 20 10.71 11.77 -0.73
CA LYS A 20 11.00 10.79 0.32
C LYS A 20 9.72 10.03 0.69
N ILE A 21 9.82 8.71 0.83
CA ILE A 21 8.67 7.86 1.22
C ILE A 21 8.04 8.29 2.56
N THR A 22 8.85 8.85 3.47
CA THR A 22 8.41 9.37 4.77
C THR A 22 7.46 10.56 4.68
N SER A 23 7.36 11.21 3.52
CA SER A 23 6.37 12.26 3.27
C SER A 23 4.95 11.71 3.11
N ASP A 24 4.81 10.46 2.66
CA ASP A 24 3.53 9.82 2.40
C ASP A 24 3.20 8.72 3.42
N TYR A 25 4.22 8.11 4.04
CA TYR A 25 4.08 6.95 4.92
C TYR A 25 4.90 7.09 6.20
N ARG A 26 4.33 6.68 7.33
CA ARG A 26 5.06 6.42 8.57
C ARG A 26 5.63 5.00 8.52
N ILE A 27 6.95 4.89 8.40
CA ILE A 27 7.65 3.60 8.45
C ILE A 27 7.72 3.13 9.92
N GLN A 28 7.39 1.87 10.15
CA GLN A 28 7.49 1.24 11.47
C GLN A 28 8.71 0.30 11.49
N ASN A 29 9.41 0.22 12.63
CA ASN A 29 10.58 -0.67 12.78
C ASN A 29 10.21 -2.16 12.94
N SER A 30 9.05 -2.55 12.41
CA SER A 30 8.54 -3.92 12.41
C SER A 30 8.89 -4.55 11.06
N VAL A 31 9.90 -5.42 11.08
CA VAL A 31 10.24 -6.24 9.91
C VAL A 31 9.16 -7.29 9.72
N LEU A 32 8.61 -7.36 8.51
CA LEU A 32 7.63 -8.35 8.11
C LEU A 32 8.29 -9.54 7.40
N GLY A 33 9.36 -9.29 6.65
CA GLY A 33 10.12 -10.33 5.97
C GLY A 33 11.50 -9.86 5.56
N THR A 34 12.38 -10.79 5.23
CA THR A 34 13.71 -10.53 4.66
C THR A 34 13.91 -11.43 3.45
N GLY A 35 14.30 -10.85 2.32
CA GLY A 35 14.60 -11.57 1.08
C GLY A 35 15.94 -11.14 0.49
N ILE A 36 16.30 -11.72 -0.66
CA ILE A 36 17.59 -11.48 -1.33
C ILE A 36 17.87 -9.99 -1.63
N ASN A 37 16.81 -9.20 -1.84
CA ASN A 37 16.90 -7.78 -2.19
C ASN A 37 16.69 -6.84 -0.98
N GLY A 38 16.54 -7.37 0.23
CA GLY A 38 16.43 -6.58 1.45
C GLY A 38 15.25 -6.95 2.36
N LYS A 39 14.89 -6.01 3.23
CA LYS A 39 13.86 -6.19 4.27
C LYS A 39 12.54 -5.56 3.84
N VAL A 40 11.45 -6.24 4.17
CA VAL A 40 10.09 -5.70 4.05
C VAL A 40 9.67 -5.18 5.41
N LEU A 41 9.21 -3.93 5.46
CA LEU A 41 8.81 -3.25 6.69
C LEU A 41 7.32 -2.90 6.66
N ARG A 42 6.69 -2.90 7.83
CA ARG A 42 5.33 -2.36 7.99
C ARG A 42 5.35 -0.84 7.84
N CYS A 43 4.33 -0.30 7.17
CA CYS A 43 4.14 1.15 7.09
C CYS A 43 2.66 1.54 7.12
N THR A 44 2.38 2.77 7.53
CA THR A 44 1.04 3.35 7.57
C THR A 44 0.99 4.60 6.70
N SER A 45 0.04 4.67 5.77
CA SER A 45 -0.21 5.85 4.94
C SER A 45 -0.67 7.03 5.78
N LEU A 46 -0.04 8.18 5.62
CA LEU A 46 -0.42 9.41 6.33
C LEU A 46 -1.72 10.01 5.80
N GLN A 47 -2.03 9.84 4.51
CA GLN A 47 -3.28 10.35 3.93
C GLN A 47 -4.50 9.51 4.31
N SER A 48 -4.36 8.18 4.31
CA SER A 48 -5.51 7.27 4.45
C SER A 48 -5.59 6.56 5.80
N GLY A 49 -4.54 6.62 6.62
CA GLY A 49 -4.42 5.86 7.87
C GLY A 49 -4.27 4.35 7.67
N ARG A 50 -4.22 3.87 6.42
CA ARG A 50 -4.15 2.44 6.10
C ARG A 50 -2.75 1.88 6.33
N THR A 51 -2.70 0.69 6.91
CA THR A 51 -1.44 -0.02 7.16
C THR A 51 -1.26 -1.12 6.13
N PHE A 52 -0.05 -1.21 5.57
CA PHE A 52 0.33 -2.19 4.55
C PHE A 52 1.26 -3.25 5.15
N ASP A 53 1.04 -4.51 4.77
CA ASP A 53 1.84 -5.66 5.20
C ASP A 53 2.67 -6.27 4.06
N GLU A 54 3.29 -7.44 4.33
CA GLU A 54 4.21 -8.14 3.42
C GLU A 54 3.58 -8.55 2.08
N GLU A 55 2.26 -8.62 2.02
CA GLU A 55 1.52 -9.00 0.81
C GLU A 55 0.99 -7.76 0.07
N GLY A 56 1.26 -6.55 0.57
CA GLY A 56 0.62 -5.33 0.13
C GLY A 56 -0.88 -5.27 0.51
N GLY A 57 -1.31 -6.16 1.41
CA GLY A 57 -2.67 -6.23 1.92
C GLY A 57 -2.96 -5.09 2.90
N PHE A 58 -4.19 -4.59 2.86
CA PHE A 58 -4.67 -3.62 3.84
C PHE A 58 -4.91 -4.34 5.18
N LEU A 59 -4.17 -3.96 6.22
CA LEU A 59 -4.49 -4.38 7.58
C LEU A 59 -5.70 -3.58 8.08
N LEU A 60 -6.82 -4.27 8.32
CA LEU A 60 -7.95 -3.71 9.05
C LEU A 60 -7.52 -3.38 10.49
N PRO A 61 -8.13 -2.39 11.15
CA PRO A 61 -7.78 -1.97 12.51
C PRO A 61 -7.87 -3.10 13.56
N HIS A 62 -8.54 -4.22 13.25
CA HIS A 62 -8.67 -5.39 14.13
C HIS A 62 -7.79 -6.59 13.72
N GLY A 63 -6.79 -6.40 12.85
CA GLY A 63 -5.94 -7.49 12.35
C GLY A 63 -6.59 -8.29 11.21
N ARG A 64 -5.82 -9.22 10.62
CA ARG A 64 -6.29 -10.13 9.56
C ARG A 64 -7.44 -10.97 10.12
N ARG A 65 -8.68 -10.75 9.66
CA ARG A 65 -9.76 -11.72 9.82
C ARG A 65 -9.48 -12.86 8.83
N TRP A 66 -9.29 -14.05 9.37
CA TRP A 66 -9.13 -15.31 8.66
C TRP A 66 -10.39 -15.64 7.85
#